data_AF-A0A011VV83-F1
#
_entry.id   AF-A0A011VV83-F1
#
_cell.length_a   1.000
_cell.length_b   1.000
_cell.length_c   1.000
_cell.angle_alpha   90.00
_cell.angle_beta   90.00
_cell.angle_gamma   90.00
#
_symmetry.space_group_name_H-M   'P 1'
#
loop_
_entity.id
_entity.type
_entity.pdbx_description
1 polymer ?
#
loop_
_entity_poly.entity_id
_entity_poly.type
_entity_poly.pdbx_seq_one_letter_code
_entity_poly.pdbx_strand_id
1 'polypeptide(L)'
;MKKGSFTGLLYREFYLGKSSYITGILLFAGSALLGWLSLLSLKYGNFGSLFGKDLSGGVIKNKEASEIIRAMILLFMRYIPALMSCTIGAGVFMDVACKDVMNKWNRFEHSTPVTPLRFAAVKTISMLITTAISFILAVFYIFTIDIGLGESFTYAEISIISIFLLFLVVLGVLSQIFILLLKDRDKGMLCTTAIVMAPIFIISFINAENEHESGKEVSFQETIKDFTEKTLEYCPLIFIAIAVIFAVLFVSMYLIYKRREK
;
A
#
# COMPACT_ATOMS: atom_id res chain seq x y z
N MET A 1 -2.77 -12.22 -39.47
CA MET A 1 -1.81 -11.95 -38.36
C MET A 1 -2.24 -12.75 -37.13
N LYS A 2 -1.34 -13.52 -36.50
CA LYS A 2 -1.67 -14.27 -35.27
C LYS A 2 -1.91 -13.27 -34.14
N LYS A 3 -3.10 -13.29 -33.53
CA LYS A 3 -3.40 -12.50 -32.32
C LYS A 3 -2.42 -12.90 -31.22
N GLY A 4 -1.85 -11.92 -30.51
CA GLY A 4 -1.03 -12.21 -29.33
C GLY A 4 -1.79 -13.07 -28.33
N SER A 5 -1.13 -14.08 -27.75
CA SER A 5 -1.74 -14.89 -26.71
C SER A 5 -1.90 -14.05 -25.44
N PHE A 6 -3.00 -14.25 -24.71
CA PHE A 6 -3.27 -13.54 -23.47
C PHE A 6 -2.13 -13.72 -22.45
N THR A 7 -1.62 -14.95 -22.34
CA THR A 7 -0.47 -15.29 -21.50
C THR A 7 0.80 -14.52 -21.88
N GLY A 8 1.05 -14.32 -23.18
CA GLY A 8 2.21 -13.54 -23.64
C GLY A 8 2.09 -12.06 -23.27
N LEU A 9 0.88 -11.50 -23.31
CA LEU A 9 0.63 -10.13 -22.87
C LEU A 9 0.81 -9.97 -21.35
N LEU A 10 0.32 -10.93 -20.56
CA LEU A 10 0.58 -10.95 -19.11
C LEU A 10 2.07 -11.06 -18.80
N TYR A 11 2.80 -11.95 -19.47
CA TYR A 11 4.25 -12.09 -19.27
C TYR A 11 4.99 -10.77 -19.54
N ARG A 12 4.60 -10.05 -20.60
CA ARG A 12 5.16 -8.73 -20.92
C ARG A 12 4.93 -7.72 -19.79
N GLU A 13 3.73 -7.67 -19.22
CA GLU A 13 3.44 -6.78 -18.08
C GLU A 13 4.38 -7.05 -16.90
N PHE A 14 4.53 -8.34 -16.53
CA PHE A 14 5.44 -8.72 -15.47
C PHE A 14 6.91 -8.42 -15.82
N TYR A 15 7.31 -8.60 -17.07
CA TYR A 15 8.65 -8.30 -17.54
C TYR A 15 8.97 -6.80 -17.47
N LEU A 16 8.02 -5.94 -17.88
CA LEU A 16 8.19 -4.49 -17.78
C LEU A 16 8.36 -4.05 -16.32
N GLY A 17 7.60 -4.66 -15.41
CA GLY A 17 7.68 -4.38 -13.98
C GLY A 17 8.89 -4.98 -13.26
N LYS A 18 9.73 -5.81 -13.92
CA LYS A 18 10.78 -6.62 -13.27
C LYS A 18 11.65 -5.84 -12.27
N SER A 19 12.17 -4.69 -12.68
CA SER A 19 13.02 -3.86 -11.80
C SER A 19 12.28 -3.38 -10.55
N SER A 20 11.01 -3.00 -10.71
CA SER A 20 10.17 -2.53 -9.62
C SER A 20 9.74 -3.67 -8.70
N TYR A 21 9.50 -4.87 -9.23
CA TYR A 21 9.29 -6.06 -8.40
C TYR A 21 10.49 -6.37 -7.52
N ILE A 22 11.69 -6.37 -8.10
CA ILE A 22 12.93 -6.62 -7.35
C ILE A 22 13.10 -5.56 -6.26
N THR A 23 12.91 -4.28 -6.61
CA THR A 23 13.04 -3.17 -5.65
C THR A 23 12.02 -3.29 -4.51
N GLY A 24 10.75 -3.55 -4.81
CA GLY A 24 9.70 -3.71 -3.80
C GLY A 24 9.94 -4.90 -2.88
N ILE A 25 10.40 -6.04 -3.43
CA ILE A 25 10.77 -7.22 -2.62
C ILE A 25 11.96 -6.92 -1.71
N LEU A 26 12.98 -6.21 -2.20
CA LEU A 26 14.14 -5.81 -1.39
C LEU A 26 13.75 -4.84 -0.28
N LEU A 27 12.86 -3.89 -0.55
CA LEU A 27 12.33 -2.97 0.47
C LEU A 27 11.51 -3.72 1.54
N PHE A 28 10.67 -4.67 1.12
CA PHE A 28 9.95 -5.55 2.04
C PHE A 28 10.92 -6.39 2.88
N ALA A 29 11.87 -7.09 2.25
CA ALA A 29 12.81 -7.94 2.97
C ALA A 29 13.70 -7.14 3.94
N GLY A 30 14.18 -5.97 3.53
CA GLY A 30 14.97 -5.08 4.38
C GLY A 30 14.16 -4.55 5.57
N SER A 31 12.93 -4.09 5.35
CA SER A 31 12.06 -3.63 6.44
C SER A 31 11.63 -4.78 7.36
N ALA A 32 11.34 -5.97 6.82
CA ALA A 32 11.00 -7.15 7.61
C ALA A 32 12.17 -7.57 8.51
N LEU A 33 13.40 -7.57 7.98
CA LEU A 33 14.61 -7.82 8.76
C LEU A 33 14.77 -6.79 9.88
N LEU A 34 14.57 -5.50 9.60
CA LEU A 34 14.62 -4.44 10.61
C LEU A 34 13.56 -4.63 11.71
N GLY A 35 12.34 -5.03 11.36
CA GLY A 35 11.30 -5.33 12.34
C GLY A 35 11.66 -6.53 13.23
N TRP A 36 12.21 -7.61 12.65
CA TRP A 36 12.70 -8.76 13.40
C TRP A 36 13.88 -8.42 14.32
N LEU A 37 14.85 -7.63 13.84
CA LEU A 37 15.96 -7.16 14.65
C LEU A 37 15.48 -6.25 15.79
N SER A 38 14.46 -5.43 15.55
CA SER A 38 13.83 -4.58 16.57
C SER A 38 13.17 -5.43 17.66
N LEU A 39 12.43 -6.47 17.27
CA LEU A 39 11.84 -7.45 18.19
C LEU A 39 12.91 -8.16 19.04
N LEU A 40 13.99 -8.64 18.41
CA LEU A 40 15.10 -9.27 19.14
C LEU A 40 15.79 -8.30 20.09
N SER A 41 16.00 -7.04 19.67
CA SER A 41 16.56 -5.99 20.51
C SER A 41 15.64 -5.63 21.69
N LEU A 42 14.32 -5.70 21.52
CA LEU A 42 13.36 -5.52 22.62
C LEU A 42 13.41 -6.67 23.63
N LYS A 43 13.52 -7.92 23.15
CA LYS A 43 13.52 -9.11 24.01
C LYS A 43 14.85 -9.38 24.71
N TYR A 44 15.96 -9.16 24.01
CA TYR A 44 17.29 -9.63 24.42
C TYR A 44 18.37 -8.55 24.34
N GLY A 45 18.05 -7.32 23.90
CA GLY A 45 19.04 -6.30 23.60
C GLY A 45 18.74 -4.91 24.18
N ASN A 46 19.30 -3.90 23.54
CA ASN A 46 19.36 -2.53 24.04
C ASN A 46 18.01 -1.80 24.06
N PHE A 47 17.04 -2.20 23.23
CA PHE A 47 15.69 -1.63 23.34
C PHE A 47 15.01 -2.10 24.63
N GLY A 48 15.27 -3.32 25.10
CA GLY A 48 14.76 -3.78 26.39
C GLY A 48 15.27 -2.95 27.58
N SER A 49 16.53 -2.48 27.54
CA SER A 49 17.12 -1.65 28.60
C SER A 49 16.67 -0.19 28.57
N LEU A 50 16.15 0.30 27.44
CA LEU A 50 15.54 1.64 27.34
C LEU A 50 14.26 1.75 28.18
N PHE A 51 13.47 0.68 28.25
CA PHE A 51 12.16 0.69 28.91
C PHE A 51 12.18 0.19 30.36
N GLY A 52 13.16 -0.64 30.74
CA GLY A 52 13.33 -1.16 32.10
C GLY A 52 12.17 -2.05 32.57
N LYS A 53 12.45 -3.16 33.26
CA LYS A 53 11.39 -3.89 33.99
C LYS A 53 10.91 -3.13 35.22
N ASP A 54 11.78 -2.27 35.78
CA ASP A 54 11.52 -1.37 36.91
C ASP A 54 12.10 0.02 36.60
N LEU A 55 11.41 1.08 37.01
CA LEU A 55 11.75 2.50 36.83
C LEU A 55 13.16 2.91 37.33
N SER A 56 13.85 2.03 38.06
CA SER A 56 15.20 2.22 38.59
C SER A 56 16.32 1.88 37.59
N GLY A 57 16.03 1.13 36.52
CA GLY A 57 17.04 0.65 35.55
C GLY A 57 16.90 1.14 34.12
N GLY A 58 15.79 1.81 33.77
CA GLY A 58 15.55 2.37 32.43
C GLY A 58 16.23 3.72 32.22
N VAL A 59 16.71 3.98 31.00
CA VAL A 59 17.30 5.29 30.63
C VAL A 59 16.23 6.38 30.65
N ILE A 60 14.99 6.04 30.28
CA ILE A 60 13.85 6.97 30.31
C ILE A 60 13.19 6.90 31.68
N LYS A 61 13.41 7.95 32.48
CA LYS A 61 12.88 8.03 33.86
C LYS A 61 11.40 8.41 33.93
N ASN A 62 10.84 9.00 32.87
CA ASN A 62 9.41 9.31 32.79
C ASN A 62 8.66 8.06 32.29
N LYS A 63 7.81 7.49 33.16
CA LYS A 63 7.03 6.28 32.88
C LYS A 63 6.12 6.42 31.67
N GLU A 64 5.41 7.54 31.57
CA GLU A 64 4.44 7.79 30.51
C GLU A 64 5.13 7.93 29.15
N ALA A 65 6.23 8.69 29.09
CA ALA A 65 7.04 8.81 27.89
C ALA A 65 7.65 7.47 27.45
N SER A 66 8.10 6.65 28.42
CA SER A 66 8.64 5.31 28.17
C SER A 66 7.60 4.37 27.55
N GLU A 67 6.36 4.39 28.06
CA GLU A 67 5.25 3.58 27.54
C GLU A 67 4.83 4.02 26.14
N ILE A 68 4.76 5.33 25.86
CA ILE A 68 4.44 5.86 24.52
C ILE A 68 5.49 5.43 23.50
N ILE A 69 6.79 5.62 23.81
CA ILE A 69 7.88 5.26 22.89
C ILE A 69 7.87 3.76 22.63
N ARG A 70 7.65 2.94 23.66
CA ARG A 70 7.53 1.48 23.51
C ARG A 70 6.37 1.12 22.58
N ALA A 71 5.19 1.70 22.78
CA ALA A 71 4.03 1.46 21.93
C ALA A 71 4.30 1.86 20.47
N MET A 72 4.97 2.99 20.22
CA MET A 72 5.36 3.42 18.88
C MET A 72 6.32 2.43 18.21
N ILE A 73 7.36 1.96 18.91
CA ILE A 73 8.29 0.96 18.36
C ILE A 73 7.56 -0.33 17.99
N LEU A 74 6.66 -0.81 18.86
CA LEU A 74 5.85 -2.00 18.61
C LEU A 74 4.94 -1.83 17.39
N LEU A 75 4.32 -0.66 17.22
CA LEU A 75 3.51 -0.34 16.04
C LEU A 75 4.37 -0.29 14.77
N PHE A 76 5.53 0.37 14.83
CA PHE A 76 6.40 0.53 13.67
C PHE A 76 6.99 -0.81 13.21
N MET A 77 7.49 -1.64 14.14
CA MET A 77 8.04 -2.94 13.77
C MET A 77 6.97 -3.87 13.19
N ARG A 78 5.72 -3.77 13.66
CA ARG A 78 4.61 -4.62 13.22
C ARG A 78 4.05 -4.20 11.88
N TYR A 79 3.79 -2.90 11.70
CA TYR A 79 3.07 -2.40 10.54
C TYR A 79 3.96 -1.88 9.42
N ILE A 80 5.11 -1.22 9.67
CA ILE A 80 5.94 -0.68 8.57
C ILE A 80 6.28 -1.75 7.53
N PRO A 81 6.76 -2.96 7.89
CA PRO A 81 7.14 -3.93 6.87
C PRO A 81 5.93 -4.49 6.11
N ALA A 82 4.78 -4.64 6.78
CA ALA A 82 3.52 -4.97 6.14
C ALA A 82 3.05 -3.86 5.16
N LEU A 83 3.32 -2.59 5.47
CA LEU A 83 3.07 -1.47 4.54
C LEU A 83 4.03 -1.51 3.35
N MET A 84 5.29 -1.87 3.58
CA MET A 84 6.29 -1.96 2.52
C MET A 84 5.96 -3.06 1.52
N SER A 85 5.32 -4.16 1.92
CA SER A 85 4.85 -5.16 0.94
C SER A 85 3.80 -4.58 -0.01
N CYS A 86 2.95 -3.67 0.47
CA CYS A 86 1.91 -3.02 -0.34
C CYS A 86 2.49 -2.04 -1.39
N THR A 87 3.75 -1.62 -1.24
CA THR A 87 4.47 -0.85 -2.28
C THR A 87 4.76 -1.67 -3.54
N ILE A 88 4.82 -3.01 -3.42
CA ILE A 88 4.98 -3.93 -4.57
C ILE A 88 3.79 -3.80 -5.53
N GLY A 89 2.58 -3.60 -5.00
CA GLY A 89 1.42 -3.24 -5.81
C GLY A 89 1.61 -1.88 -6.47
N ALA A 90 1.47 -0.81 -5.68
CA ALA A 90 1.39 0.56 -6.21
C ALA A 90 2.60 0.98 -7.07
N GLY A 91 3.82 0.68 -6.62
CA GLY A 91 5.05 1.10 -7.28
C GLY A 91 5.27 0.42 -8.64
N VAL A 92 4.90 -0.87 -8.74
CA VAL A 92 5.03 -1.59 -10.00
C VAL A 92 4.05 -1.09 -11.04
N PHE A 93 2.81 -0.76 -10.66
CA PHE A 93 1.81 -0.26 -11.63
C PHE A 93 2.21 1.06 -12.25
N MET A 94 2.73 1.98 -11.44
CA MET A 94 3.22 3.27 -11.90
C MET A 94 4.35 3.08 -12.91
N ASP A 95 5.34 2.25 -12.58
CA ASP A 95 6.51 2.01 -13.43
C ASP A 95 6.14 1.31 -14.75
N VAL A 96 5.24 0.33 -14.69
CA VAL A 96 4.71 -0.35 -15.90
C VAL A 96 3.97 0.65 -16.79
N ALA A 97 3.14 1.52 -16.23
CA ALA A 97 2.45 2.57 -16.98
C ALA A 97 3.44 3.55 -17.63
N CYS A 98 4.47 3.96 -16.90
CA CYS A 98 5.54 4.83 -17.41
C CYS A 98 6.28 4.17 -18.58
N LYS A 99 6.68 2.91 -18.41
CA LYS A 99 7.40 2.15 -19.43
C LYS A 99 6.55 1.93 -20.68
N ASP A 100 5.25 1.77 -20.55
CA ASP A 100 4.35 1.69 -21.72
C ASP A 100 4.31 3.01 -22.52
N VAL A 101 4.34 4.14 -21.83
CA VAL A 101 4.43 5.46 -22.47
C VAL A 101 5.81 5.65 -23.12
N MET A 102 6.89 5.38 -22.38
CA MET A 102 8.28 5.57 -22.84
C MET A 102 8.66 4.64 -24.00
N ASN A 103 8.30 3.36 -23.93
CA ASN A 103 8.63 2.36 -24.96
C ASN A 103 7.74 2.48 -26.20
N LYS A 104 6.83 3.48 -26.25
CA LYS A 104 5.89 3.73 -27.34
C LYS A 104 5.12 2.46 -27.69
N TRP A 105 4.15 2.08 -26.84
CA TRP A 105 3.20 0.98 -27.08
C TRP A 105 2.80 0.78 -28.56
N ASN A 106 2.64 1.88 -29.32
CA ASN A 106 2.40 1.91 -30.76
C ASN A 106 3.31 0.98 -31.60
N ARG A 107 4.59 0.80 -31.23
CA ARG A 107 5.50 -0.12 -31.95
C ARG A 107 5.17 -1.59 -31.71
N PHE A 108 4.68 -1.94 -30.52
CA PHE A 108 4.30 -3.30 -30.14
C PHE A 108 2.88 -3.67 -30.60
N GLU A 109 1.99 -2.67 -30.66
CA GLU A 109 0.63 -2.80 -31.20
C GLU A 109 0.62 -3.13 -32.70
N HIS A 110 1.57 -2.57 -33.47
CA HIS A 110 1.76 -2.94 -34.88
C HIS A 110 2.28 -4.36 -35.07
N SER A 111 2.97 -4.94 -34.09
CA SER A 111 3.53 -6.29 -34.14
C SER A 111 2.65 -7.36 -33.48
N THR A 112 1.71 -6.94 -32.62
CA THR A 112 0.72 -7.82 -31.99
C THR A 112 -0.63 -7.11 -31.87
N PRO A 113 -1.63 -7.42 -32.71
CA PRO A 113 -2.94 -6.80 -32.61
C PRO A 113 -3.61 -7.21 -31.29
N VAL A 114 -3.84 -6.25 -30.41
CA VAL A 114 -4.50 -6.41 -29.11
C VAL A 114 -5.84 -5.68 -29.15
N THR A 115 -6.91 -6.34 -28.74
CA THR A 115 -8.22 -5.69 -28.62
C THR A 115 -8.30 -4.85 -27.34
N PRO A 116 -9.11 -3.78 -27.29
CA PRO A 116 -9.26 -2.94 -26.09
C PRO A 116 -9.63 -3.75 -24.84
N LEU A 117 -10.49 -4.77 -25.03
CA LEU A 117 -10.90 -5.70 -23.98
C LEU A 117 -9.72 -6.50 -23.41
N ARG A 118 -8.85 -7.04 -24.29
CA ARG A 118 -7.68 -7.81 -23.87
C ARG A 118 -6.66 -6.93 -23.16
N PHE A 119 -6.45 -5.71 -23.64
CA PHE A 119 -5.59 -4.73 -22.99
C PHE A 119 -6.06 -4.44 -21.56
N ALA A 120 -7.34 -4.08 -21.40
CA ALA A 120 -7.92 -3.81 -20.09
C ALA A 120 -7.85 -5.01 -19.13
N ALA A 121 -8.17 -6.22 -19.63
CA ALA A 121 -8.10 -7.44 -18.85
C ALA A 121 -6.68 -7.74 -18.35
N VAL A 122 -5.68 -7.60 -19.21
CA VAL A 122 -4.26 -7.84 -18.86
C VAL A 122 -3.78 -6.87 -17.78
N LYS A 123 -4.11 -5.57 -17.89
CA LYS A 123 -3.79 -4.58 -16.86
C LYS A 123 -4.47 -4.87 -15.53
N THR A 124 -5.74 -5.24 -15.57
CA THR A 124 -6.53 -5.50 -14.36
C THR A 124 -6.08 -6.77 -13.65
N ILE A 125 -5.83 -7.84 -14.40
CA ILE A 125 -5.41 -9.14 -13.84
C ILE A 125 -3.98 -9.08 -13.29
N SER A 126 -3.06 -8.44 -14.01
CA SER A 126 -1.70 -8.22 -13.48
C SER A 126 -1.74 -7.45 -12.16
N MET A 127 -2.56 -6.39 -12.10
CA MET A 127 -2.77 -5.61 -10.87
C MET A 127 -3.37 -6.43 -9.73
N LEU A 128 -4.37 -7.24 -10.02
CA LEU A 128 -5.00 -8.11 -9.02
C LEU A 128 -4.00 -9.10 -8.41
N ILE A 129 -3.18 -9.75 -9.25
CA ILE A 129 -2.18 -10.73 -8.81
C ILE A 129 -1.19 -10.08 -7.84
N THR A 130 -0.65 -8.91 -8.19
CA THR A 130 0.34 -8.22 -7.37
C THR A 130 -0.22 -7.63 -6.08
N THR A 131 -1.47 -7.15 -6.11
CA THR A 131 -2.18 -6.71 -4.89
C THR A 131 -2.41 -7.90 -3.95
N ALA A 132 -2.81 -9.06 -4.50
CA ALA A 132 -2.96 -10.27 -3.71
C ALA A 132 -1.64 -10.75 -3.09
N ILE A 133 -0.54 -10.75 -3.87
CA ILE A 133 0.80 -11.09 -3.35
C ILE A 133 1.20 -10.12 -2.23
N SER A 134 0.97 -8.82 -2.40
CA SER A 134 1.30 -7.81 -1.40
C SER A 134 0.54 -8.03 -0.10
N PHE A 135 -0.76 -8.35 -0.19
CA PHE A 135 -1.61 -8.66 0.95
C PHE A 135 -1.16 -9.94 1.67
N ILE A 136 -0.85 -11.01 0.92
CA ILE A 136 -0.35 -12.27 1.49
C ILE A 136 0.96 -12.04 2.24
N LEU A 137 1.90 -11.26 1.66
CA LEU A 137 3.16 -10.92 2.31
C LEU A 137 2.95 -10.10 3.59
N ALA A 138 2.01 -9.15 3.59
CA ALA A 138 1.67 -8.35 4.78
C ALA A 138 1.10 -9.23 5.89
N VAL A 139 0.10 -10.05 5.58
CA VAL A 139 -0.55 -10.97 6.54
C VAL A 139 0.47 -11.97 7.08
N PHE A 140 1.28 -12.58 6.21
CA PHE A 140 2.32 -13.52 6.63
C PHE A 140 3.34 -12.84 7.55
N TYR A 141 3.79 -11.63 7.22
CA TYR A 141 4.71 -10.88 8.07
C TYR A 141 4.14 -10.63 9.47
N ILE A 142 2.93 -10.05 9.55
CA ILE A 142 2.30 -9.75 10.85
C ILE A 142 2.11 -11.04 11.65
N PHE A 143 1.60 -12.10 11.02
CA PHE A 143 1.43 -13.40 11.66
C PHE A 143 2.73 -13.88 12.32
N THR A 144 3.87 -13.76 11.62
CA THR A 144 5.17 -14.20 12.17
C THR A 144 5.68 -13.29 13.30
N ILE A 145 5.47 -11.98 13.21
CA ILE A 145 5.84 -11.03 14.27
C ILE A 145 4.99 -11.23 15.52
N ASP A 146 3.69 -11.52 15.38
CA ASP A 146 2.78 -11.73 16.50
C ASP A 146 3.16 -12.99 17.29
N ILE A 147 3.49 -14.09 16.58
CA ILE A 147 4.11 -15.27 17.20
C ILE A 147 5.41 -14.87 17.91
N GLY A 148 6.21 -14.04 17.25
CA GLY A 148 7.43 -13.46 17.80
C GLY A 148 7.17 -12.65 19.07
N LEU A 149 6.02 -12.00 19.23
CA LEU A 149 5.64 -11.24 20.42
C LEU A 149 4.97 -12.09 21.51
N GLY A 150 4.46 -13.27 21.14
CA GLY A 150 3.57 -14.06 22.00
C GLY A 150 2.13 -13.53 21.99
N GLU A 151 1.77 -12.75 20.98
CA GLU A 151 0.42 -12.23 20.76
C GLU A 151 -0.34 -13.12 19.77
N SER A 152 -1.66 -13.14 19.89
CA SER A 152 -2.52 -13.81 18.91
C SER A 152 -2.79 -12.87 17.74
N PHE A 153 -2.63 -13.39 16.51
CA PHE A 153 -3.11 -12.70 15.31
C PHE A 153 -4.64 -12.57 15.34
N THR A 154 -5.17 -11.35 15.23
CA THR A 154 -6.61 -11.07 15.28
C THR A 154 -7.13 -10.47 13.97
N TYR A 155 -8.45 -10.27 13.89
CA TYR A 155 -9.08 -9.61 12.75
C TYR A 155 -8.77 -8.10 12.69
N ALA A 156 -8.34 -7.50 13.80
CA ALA A 156 -7.99 -6.09 13.86
C ALA A 156 -6.78 -5.78 12.95
N GLU A 157 -5.76 -6.64 12.97
CA GLU A 157 -4.57 -6.48 12.14
C GLU A 157 -4.90 -6.58 10.64
N ILE A 158 -5.78 -7.51 10.27
CA ILE A 158 -6.27 -7.67 8.90
C ILE A 158 -6.98 -6.40 8.44
N SER A 159 -7.82 -5.81 9.30
CA SER A 159 -8.57 -4.60 8.96
C SER A 159 -7.64 -3.41 8.70
N ILE A 160 -6.61 -3.24 9.53
CA ILE A 160 -5.60 -2.18 9.37
C ILE A 160 -4.84 -2.38 8.04
N ILE A 161 -4.34 -3.59 7.77
CA ILE A 161 -3.69 -3.90 6.48
C ILE A 161 -4.62 -3.57 5.30
N SER A 162 -5.91 -3.87 5.43
CA SER A 162 -6.89 -3.67 4.34
C SER A 162 -7.10 -2.19 4.01
N ILE A 163 -7.11 -1.29 5.01
CA ILE A 163 -7.15 0.17 4.77
C ILE A 163 -5.93 0.62 3.99
N PHE A 164 -4.74 0.21 4.41
CA PHE A 164 -3.51 0.60 3.74
C PHE A 164 -3.41 0.04 2.32
N LEU A 165 -3.87 -1.20 2.13
CA LEU A 165 -3.97 -1.81 0.82
C LEU A 165 -4.93 -1.02 -0.07
N LEU A 166 -6.10 -0.62 0.43
CA LEU A 166 -7.06 0.21 -0.29
C LEU A 166 -6.42 1.53 -0.74
N PHE A 167 -5.78 2.25 0.18
CA PHE A 167 -5.10 3.51 -0.14
C PHE A 167 -4.06 3.36 -1.25
N LEU A 168 -3.22 2.32 -1.17
CA LEU A 168 -2.18 2.06 -2.16
C LEU A 168 -2.73 1.55 -3.50
N VAL A 169 -3.84 0.80 -3.48
CA VAL A 169 -4.56 0.39 -4.69
C VAL A 169 -5.16 1.61 -5.40
N VAL A 170 -5.79 2.53 -4.66
CA VAL A 170 -6.28 3.81 -5.22
C VAL A 170 -5.15 4.60 -5.87
N LEU A 171 -4.03 4.77 -5.15
CA LEU A 171 -2.85 5.48 -5.64
C LEU A 171 -2.29 4.82 -6.93
N GLY A 172 -2.21 3.49 -6.96
CA GLY A 172 -1.75 2.73 -8.11
C GLY A 172 -2.67 2.84 -9.32
N VAL A 173 -3.99 2.64 -9.13
CA VAL A 173 -5.00 2.71 -10.22
C VAL A 173 -5.04 4.11 -10.81
N LEU A 174 -5.17 5.14 -9.97
CA LEU A 174 -5.25 6.52 -10.44
C LEU A 174 -3.98 6.91 -11.20
N SER A 175 -2.80 6.56 -10.69
CA SER A 175 -1.54 6.85 -11.38
C SER A 175 -1.46 6.16 -12.72
N GLN A 176 -1.85 4.89 -12.80
CA GLN A 176 -1.88 4.17 -14.06
C GLN A 176 -2.83 4.82 -15.08
N ILE A 177 -4.03 5.24 -14.64
CA ILE A 177 -4.99 5.95 -15.48
C ILE A 177 -4.41 7.28 -15.98
N PHE A 178 -3.93 8.15 -15.08
CA PHE A 178 -3.46 9.48 -15.45
C PHE A 178 -2.17 9.46 -16.27
N ILE A 179 -1.22 8.58 -15.96
CA ILE A 179 0.01 8.43 -16.75
C ILE A 179 -0.34 8.00 -18.19
N LEU A 180 -1.25 7.06 -18.37
CA LEU A 180 -1.66 6.59 -19.71
C LEU A 180 -2.54 7.60 -20.46
N LEU A 181 -3.33 8.40 -19.74
CA LEU A 181 -4.17 9.46 -20.31
C LEU A 181 -3.35 10.67 -20.75
N LEU A 182 -2.46 11.14 -19.87
CA LEU A 182 -1.62 12.33 -20.08
C LEU A 182 -0.34 12.04 -20.87
N LYS A 183 0.03 10.76 -21.00
CA LYS A 183 1.27 10.29 -21.64
C LYS A 183 2.53 10.91 -21.03
N ASP A 184 2.49 11.14 -19.73
CA ASP A 184 3.53 11.83 -18.98
C ASP A 184 3.52 11.30 -17.54
N ARG A 185 4.69 10.83 -17.08
CA ARG A 185 4.86 10.28 -15.75
C ARG A 185 4.57 11.32 -14.68
N ASP A 186 5.22 12.47 -14.79
CA ASP A 186 5.27 13.45 -13.71
C ASP A 186 3.92 14.13 -13.56
N LYS A 187 3.26 14.47 -14.68
CA LYS A 187 1.89 14.99 -14.67
C LYS A 187 0.90 13.97 -14.14
N GLY A 188 1.04 12.70 -14.53
CA GLY A 188 0.20 11.61 -14.05
C GLY A 188 0.28 11.43 -12.55
N MET A 189 1.50 11.43 -12.00
CA MET A 189 1.74 11.35 -10.56
C MET A 189 1.20 12.56 -9.81
N LEU A 190 1.44 13.78 -10.30
CA LEU A 190 0.93 15.01 -9.70
C LEU A 190 -0.60 15.02 -9.62
N CYS A 191 -1.30 14.63 -10.70
CA CYS A 191 -2.75 14.52 -10.71
C CYS A 191 -3.27 13.50 -9.69
N THR A 192 -2.64 12.32 -9.60
CA THR A 192 -3.01 11.33 -8.60
C THR A 192 -2.83 11.86 -7.20
N THR A 193 -1.66 12.42 -6.88
CA THR A 193 -1.36 12.93 -5.54
C THR A 193 -2.32 14.05 -5.17
N ALA A 194 -2.64 14.97 -6.08
CA ALA A 194 -3.62 16.03 -5.83
C ALA A 194 -5.00 15.48 -5.48
N ILE A 195 -5.48 14.48 -6.22
CA ILE A 195 -6.82 13.88 -5.99
C ILE A 195 -6.87 13.07 -4.70
N VAL A 196 -5.81 12.32 -4.39
CA VAL A 196 -5.76 11.50 -3.16
C VAL A 196 -5.57 12.37 -1.91
N MET A 197 -4.77 13.44 -2.00
CA MET A 197 -4.46 14.29 -0.85
C MET A 197 -5.51 15.38 -0.61
N ALA A 198 -6.24 15.84 -1.63
CA ALA A 198 -7.22 16.92 -1.46
C ALA A 198 -8.31 16.61 -0.41
N PRO A 199 -8.93 15.41 -0.36
CA PRO A 199 -9.88 15.06 0.69
C PRO A 199 -9.25 15.08 2.09
N ILE A 200 -8.00 14.63 2.21
CA ILE A 200 -7.25 14.62 3.48
C ILE A 200 -7.07 16.06 3.97
N PHE A 201 -6.58 16.96 3.10
CA PHE A 201 -6.40 18.37 3.45
C PHE A 201 -7.72 19.06 3.81
N ILE A 202 -8.80 18.79 3.07
CA ILE A 202 -10.12 19.38 3.34
C ILE A 202 -10.65 18.92 4.70
N ILE A 203 -10.60 17.62 4.98
CA ILE A 203 -11.08 17.05 6.26
C ILE A 203 -10.21 17.54 7.42
N SER A 204 -8.88 17.55 7.26
CA SER A 204 -7.97 18.05 8.28
C SER A 204 -8.19 19.53 8.56
N PHE A 205 -8.46 20.36 7.55
CA PHE A 205 -8.75 21.77 7.73
C PHE A 205 -10.06 21.99 8.51
N ILE A 206 -11.13 21.28 8.12
CA ILE A 206 -12.43 21.35 8.82
C ILE A 206 -12.30 20.89 10.28
N ASN A 207 -11.56 19.81 10.54
CA ASN A 207 -11.37 19.30 11.89
C ASN A 207 -10.49 20.21 12.75
N ALA A 208 -9.44 20.82 12.18
CA ALA A 208 -8.59 21.76 12.90
C ALA A 208 -9.39 23.00 13.37
N GLU A 209 -10.36 23.45 12.57
CA GLU A 209 -11.25 24.55 12.93
C GLU A 209 -12.17 24.17 14.12
N ASN A 210 -12.69 22.94 14.13
CA ASN A 210 -13.54 22.44 15.21
C ASN A 210 -12.78 22.10 16.51
N GLU A 211 -11.54 21.60 16.43
CA GLU A 211 -10.74 21.25 17.60
C GLU A 211 -10.26 22.49 18.36
N HIS A 212 -9.96 23.58 17.63
CA HIS A 212 -9.56 24.86 18.21
C HIS A 212 -10.62 25.46 19.15
N GLU A 213 -11.89 25.07 18.99
CA GLU A 213 -13.02 25.47 19.83
C GLU A 213 -13.27 24.51 21.02
N SER A 214 -12.80 23.26 20.95
CA SER A 214 -13.22 22.21 21.91
C SER A 214 -12.23 21.91 23.05
N GLY A 215 -10.96 22.32 22.92
CA GLY A 215 -9.95 22.22 23.99
C GLY A 215 -9.68 20.81 24.54
N LYS A 216 -10.09 19.75 23.84
CA LYS A 216 -9.93 18.37 24.30
C LYS A 216 -8.56 17.82 23.94
N GLU A 217 -7.75 17.51 24.94
CA GLU A 217 -6.59 16.61 24.76
C GLU A 217 -7.10 15.19 24.56
N VAL A 218 -6.99 14.68 23.34
CA VAL A 218 -7.30 13.27 23.02
C VAL A 218 -6.06 12.44 23.30
N SER A 219 -6.18 11.40 24.12
CA SER A 219 -5.05 10.51 24.40
C SER A 219 -4.69 9.68 23.15
N PHE A 220 -3.39 9.47 22.92
CA PHE A 220 -2.89 8.69 21.79
C PHE A 220 -3.41 7.24 21.79
N GLN A 221 -3.56 6.65 22.97
CA GLN A 221 -4.07 5.29 23.13
C GLN A 221 -5.55 5.17 22.75
N GLU A 222 -6.38 6.13 23.17
CA GLU A 222 -7.80 6.15 22.78
C GLU A 222 -7.96 6.36 21.28
N THR A 223 -7.11 7.20 20.67
CA THR A 223 -7.12 7.42 19.21
C THR A 223 -6.82 6.14 18.44
N ILE A 224 -5.81 5.38 18.84
CA ILE A 224 -5.47 4.09 18.20
C ILE A 224 -6.59 3.08 18.38
N LYS A 225 -7.18 3.03 19.58
CA LYS A 225 -8.27 2.09 19.88
C LYS A 225 -9.52 2.39 19.06
N ASP A 226 -9.97 3.65 19.05
CA ASP A 226 -11.11 4.10 18.24
C ASP A 226 -10.86 3.89 16.74
N PHE A 227 -9.65 4.17 16.26
CA PHE A 227 -9.26 3.87 14.89
C PHE A 227 -9.39 2.37 14.59
N THR A 228 -8.85 1.51 15.45
CA THR A 228 -8.86 0.05 15.25
C THR A 228 -10.28 -0.51 15.26
N GLU A 229 -11.13 -0.06 16.19
CA GLU A 229 -12.53 -0.48 16.29
C GLU A 229 -13.34 -0.07 15.05
N LYS A 230 -13.21 1.19 14.61
CA LYS A 230 -13.84 1.66 13.36
C LYS A 230 -13.32 0.86 12.16
N THR A 231 -12.01 0.68 12.07
CA THR A 231 -11.39 -0.04 10.94
C THR A 231 -11.92 -1.47 10.81
N LEU A 232 -12.14 -2.15 11.93
CA LEU A 232 -12.71 -3.48 11.98
C LEU A 232 -14.15 -3.52 11.46
N GLU A 233 -14.99 -2.56 11.85
CA GLU A 233 -16.38 -2.43 11.41
C GLU A 233 -16.48 -2.26 9.88
N TYR A 234 -15.62 -1.43 9.30
CA TYR A 234 -15.64 -1.12 7.85
C TYR A 234 -14.86 -2.11 6.99
N CYS A 235 -14.25 -3.15 7.56
CA CYS A 235 -13.41 -4.11 6.85
C CYS A 235 -14.09 -4.76 5.61
N PRO A 236 -15.35 -5.23 5.68
CA PRO A 236 -16.05 -5.76 4.49
C PRO A 236 -16.27 -4.70 3.40
N LEU A 237 -16.59 -3.47 3.79
CA LEU A 237 -16.80 -2.35 2.86
C LEU A 237 -15.50 -1.96 2.15
N ILE A 238 -14.36 -2.10 2.82
CA ILE A 238 -13.04 -1.87 2.22
C ILE A 238 -12.77 -2.86 1.08
N PHE A 239 -13.06 -4.15 1.26
CA PHE A 239 -12.91 -5.12 0.17
C PHE A 239 -13.85 -4.86 -1.01
N ILE A 240 -15.08 -4.42 -0.74
CA ILE A 240 -16.03 -4.00 -1.79
C ILE A 240 -15.46 -2.79 -2.54
N ALA A 241 -14.93 -1.79 -1.82
CA ALA A 241 -14.31 -0.62 -2.43
C ALA A 241 -13.12 -1.01 -3.32
N ILE A 242 -12.26 -1.93 -2.87
CA ILE A 242 -11.16 -2.47 -3.68
C ILE A 242 -11.70 -3.09 -4.97
N ALA A 243 -12.75 -3.92 -4.91
CA ALA A 243 -13.35 -4.52 -6.09
C ALA A 243 -13.91 -3.48 -7.08
N VAL A 244 -14.57 -2.43 -6.56
CA VAL A 244 -15.05 -1.30 -7.37
C VAL A 244 -13.89 -0.57 -8.05
N ILE A 245 -12.78 -0.34 -7.35
CA ILE A 245 -11.60 0.32 -7.93
C ILE A 245 -11.01 -0.51 -9.07
N PHE A 246 -10.97 -1.85 -8.95
CA PHE A 246 -10.56 -2.72 -10.05
C PHE A 246 -11.52 -2.65 -11.25
N ALA A 247 -12.83 -2.53 -11.02
CA ALA A 247 -13.79 -2.32 -12.09
C ALA A 247 -13.57 -0.96 -12.79
N VAL A 248 -13.31 0.10 -12.03
CA VAL A 248 -12.96 1.43 -12.56
C VAL A 248 -11.68 1.37 -13.40
N LEU A 249 -10.66 0.66 -12.94
CA LEU A 249 -9.43 0.43 -13.71
C LEU A 249 -9.75 -0.23 -15.05
N PHE A 250 -10.50 -1.33 -15.04
CA PHE A 250 -10.85 -2.08 -16.24
C PHE A 250 -11.58 -1.19 -17.26
N VAL A 251 -12.62 -0.48 -16.83
CA VAL A 251 -13.41 0.41 -17.69
C VAL A 251 -12.54 1.55 -18.23
N SER A 252 -11.72 2.15 -17.39
CA SER A 252 -10.84 3.26 -17.78
C SER A 252 -9.81 2.82 -18.83
N MET A 253 -9.15 1.67 -18.62
CA MET A 253 -8.19 1.12 -19.58
C MET A 253 -8.85 0.77 -20.91
N TYR A 254 -10.05 0.19 -20.87
CA TYR A 254 -10.82 -0.12 -22.08
C TYR A 254 -11.13 1.15 -22.88
N LEU A 255 -11.63 2.21 -22.22
CA LEU A 255 -11.99 3.46 -22.87
C LEU A 255 -10.77 4.21 -23.41
N ILE A 256 -9.67 4.27 -22.64
CA ILE A 256 -8.41 4.90 -23.06
C ILE A 256 -7.89 4.20 -24.33
N TYR A 257 -7.93 2.87 -24.37
CA TYR A 257 -7.44 2.12 -25.53
C TYR A 257 -8.38 2.27 -26.74
N LYS A 258 -9.69 2.10 -26.55
CA LYS A 258 -10.69 2.24 -27.62
C LYS A 258 -10.65 3.62 -28.29
N ARG A 259 -10.34 4.68 -27.54
CA ARG A 259 -10.19 6.03 -28.11
C ARG A 259 -8.98 6.15 -29.05
N ARG A 260 -7.94 5.32 -28.88
CA ARG A 260 -6.73 5.34 -29.72
C ARG A 260 -6.90 4.61 -31.05
N GLU A 261 -7.91 3.74 -31.17
CA GLU A 261 -8.28 3.08 -32.44
C GLU A 261 -8.99 4.03 -33.42
N LYS A 262 -9.37 5.24 -32.98
CA LYS A 262 -9.97 6.30 -33.80
C LYS A 262 -8.93 7.33 -34.22
#